data_AF-A0A9X2P267-F1
#
_entry.id   AF-A0A9X2P267-F1
#
_cell.length_a   1.000
_cell.length_b   1.000
_cell.length_c   1.000
_cell.angle_alpha   90.00
_cell.angle_beta   90.00
_cell.angle_gamma   90.00
#
_symmetry.space_group_name_H-M   'P 1'
#
loop_
_entity.id
_entity.type
_entity.pdbx_description
1 polymer ?
#
loop_
_entity_poly.entity_id
_entity_poly.type
_entity_poly.pdbx_seq_one_letter_code
_entity_poly.pdbx_strand_id
1 'polypeptide(L)'
;MLEQLEIYISAQKTIGNYMLALGLIMVLVAILMHFSTTDSLFYGLKIGLLVFGFFSLIGGYSYKLTEDKLLKSQTSIYQANANKFNQVEKERMQKVVKNFPVIQFVFAVLIIAALVTNLLFDKPFLNGILFALVVFLVGNMIIESISKQSISAYFEQLSTIN
;
A
#
# COMPACT_ATOMS: atom_id res chain seq x y z
N MET A 1 3.35 -9.27 24.46
CA MET A 1 3.10 -7.92 23.94
C MET A 1 4.16 -7.43 23.00
N LEU A 2 5.40 -7.22 23.45
CA LEU A 2 6.46 -6.73 22.58
C LEU A 2 6.77 -7.69 21.42
N GLU A 3 6.84 -9.00 21.71
CA GLU A 3 7.02 -10.03 20.68
C GLU A 3 5.90 -10.04 19.63
N GLN A 4 4.64 -9.87 20.06
CA GLN A 4 3.49 -9.79 19.13
C GLN A 4 3.57 -8.55 18.25
N LEU A 5 4.00 -7.41 18.80
CA LEU A 5 4.28 -6.21 18.02
C LEU A 5 5.37 -6.49 16.99
N GLU A 6 6.48 -7.13 17.36
CA GLU A 6 7.56 -7.46 16.42
C GLU A 6 7.09 -8.36 15.27
N ILE A 7 6.25 -9.35 15.56
CA ILE A 7 5.62 -10.21 14.54
C ILE A 7 4.73 -9.37 13.61
N TYR A 8 3.88 -8.50 14.16
CA TYR A 8 3.04 -7.59 13.38
C TYR A 8 3.89 -6.67 12.49
N ILE A 9 4.89 -6.01 13.04
CA ILE A 9 5.81 -5.11 12.32
C ILE A 9 6.54 -5.86 11.21
N SER A 10 6.97 -7.10 11.45
CA SER A 10 7.61 -7.94 10.44
C SER A 10 6.67 -8.26 9.27
N ALA A 11 5.41 -8.59 9.57
CA ALA A 11 4.38 -8.77 8.56
C ALA A 11 4.14 -7.49 7.76
N GLN A 12 4.05 -6.33 8.42
CA GLN A 12 3.86 -5.03 7.77
C GLN A 12 5.05 -4.63 6.89
N LYS A 13 6.29 -4.93 7.27
CA LYS A 13 7.46 -4.74 6.39
C LYS A 13 7.39 -5.62 5.14
N THR A 14 6.78 -6.80 5.24
CA THR A 14 6.54 -7.68 4.08
C THR A 14 5.54 -7.05 3.11
N ILE A 15 4.52 -6.35 3.61
CA ILE A 15 3.61 -5.53 2.78
C ILE A 15 4.39 -4.45 2.02
N GLY A 16 5.31 -3.76 2.71
CA GLY A 16 6.23 -2.81 2.06
C GLY A 16 7.08 -3.45 0.95
N ASN A 17 7.54 -4.69 1.12
CA ASN A 17 8.26 -5.43 0.06
C ASN A 17 7.35 -5.76 -1.13
N TYR A 18 6.07 -6.07 -0.91
CA TYR A 18 5.13 -6.28 -2.01
C TYR A 18 4.88 -5.00 -2.82
N MET A 19 4.80 -3.84 -2.16
CA MET A 19 4.71 -2.55 -2.86
C MET A 19 5.98 -2.25 -3.67
N LEU A 20 7.17 -2.57 -3.13
CA LEU A 20 8.43 -2.45 -3.87
C LEU A 20 8.44 -3.37 -5.10
N ALA A 21 8.00 -4.63 -4.94
CA ALA A 21 7.93 -5.59 -6.04
C ALA A 21 6.96 -5.13 -7.14
N LEU A 22 5.77 -4.65 -6.77
CA LEU A 22 4.81 -4.06 -7.71
C LEU A 22 5.44 -2.91 -8.49
N GLY A 23 6.09 -1.97 -7.79
CA GLY A 23 6.74 -0.83 -8.41
C GLY A 23 7.86 -1.22 -9.38
N LEU A 24 8.68 -2.20 -8.98
CA LEU A 24 9.75 -2.72 -9.83
C LEU A 24 9.21 -3.38 -11.09
N ILE A 25 8.17 -4.22 -10.97
CA ILE A 25 7.51 -4.86 -12.12
C ILE A 25 6.98 -3.80 -13.08
N MET A 26 6.28 -2.77 -12.58
CA MET A 26 5.74 -1.69 -13.41
C MET A 26 6.84 -0.94 -14.16
N VAL A 27 7.94 -0.59 -13.50
CA VAL A 27 9.09 0.09 -14.13
C VAL A 27 9.75 -0.80 -15.18
N LEU A 28 9.95 -2.09 -14.89
CA LEU A 28 10.54 -3.03 -15.85
C LEU A 28 9.66 -3.19 -17.09
N VAL A 29 8.34 -3.35 -16.92
CA VAL A 29 7.40 -3.41 -18.05
C VAL A 29 7.48 -2.13 -18.89
N ALA A 30 7.55 -0.96 -18.25
CA ALA A 30 7.68 0.30 -18.98
C ALA A 30 9.00 0.41 -19.76
N ILE A 31 10.11 -0.08 -19.20
CA ILE A 31 11.41 -0.13 -19.91
C ILE A 31 11.32 -1.06 -21.12
N LEU A 32 10.72 -2.24 -20.97
CA LEU A 32 10.54 -3.19 -22.08
C LEU A 32 9.68 -2.58 -23.20
N MET A 33 8.61 -1.87 -22.83
CA MET A 33 7.72 -1.19 -23.79
C MET A 33 8.43 -0.10 -24.61
N HIS A 34 9.54 0.47 -24.11
CA HIS A 34 10.31 1.46 -24.86
C HIS A 34 10.80 0.92 -26.21
N PHE A 35 11.08 -0.38 -26.30
CA PHE A 35 11.64 -1.01 -27.50
C PHE A 35 10.57 -1.61 -28.42
N SER A 36 9.30 -1.65 -28.03
CA SER A 36 8.29 -2.45 -28.72
C SER A 36 7.29 -1.65 -29.56
N THR A 37 6.96 -0.40 -29.21
CA THR A 37 5.84 0.32 -29.85
C THR A 37 6.02 1.84 -29.88
N THR A 38 5.58 2.51 -30.97
CA THR A 38 5.49 3.97 -31.08
C THR A 38 4.06 4.52 -30.98
N ASP A 39 3.07 3.65 -30.76
CA ASP A 39 1.66 4.02 -30.65
C ASP A 39 1.42 4.91 -29.41
N SER A 40 0.58 5.93 -29.59
CA SER A 40 0.20 6.91 -28.57
C SER A 40 -0.37 6.27 -27.30
N LEU A 41 -1.17 5.21 -27.41
CA LEU A 41 -1.74 4.48 -26.28
C LEU A 41 -0.63 3.84 -25.43
N PHE A 42 0.26 3.10 -26.08
CA PHE A 42 1.37 2.43 -25.39
C PHE A 42 2.39 3.42 -24.85
N TYR A 43 2.58 4.57 -25.51
CA TYR A 43 3.42 5.65 -24.99
C TYR A 43 2.85 6.23 -23.68
N GLY A 44 1.54 6.43 -23.60
CA GLY A 44 0.85 6.84 -22.38
C GLY A 44 0.95 5.79 -21.26
N LEU A 45 0.72 4.53 -21.61
CA LEU A 45 0.84 3.40 -20.67
C LEU A 45 2.26 3.31 -20.10
N LYS A 46 3.30 3.41 -20.94
CA LYS A 46 4.69 3.43 -20.51
C LYS A 46 4.97 4.55 -19.51
N ILE A 47 4.57 5.79 -19.82
CA ILE A 47 4.79 6.93 -18.93
C ILE A 47 4.04 6.72 -17.60
N GLY A 48 2.79 6.29 -17.66
CA GLY A 48 2.00 5.98 -16.48
C GLY A 48 2.64 4.90 -15.60
N LEU A 49 3.11 3.80 -16.21
CA LEU A 49 3.77 2.70 -15.50
C LEU A 49 5.07 3.15 -14.83
N LEU A 50 5.86 4.03 -15.47
CA LEU A 50 7.03 4.63 -14.84
C LEU A 50 6.63 5.46 -13.61
N VAL A 51 5.72 6.42 -13.79
CA VAL A 51 5.32 7.34 -12.72
C VAL A 51 4.73 6.60 -11.52
N PHE A 52 3.74 5.76 -11.76
CA PHE A 52 3.07 5.01 -10.69
C PHE A 52 3.94 3.89 -10.12
N GLY A 53 4.82 3.30 -10.94
CA GLY A 53 5.85 2.37 -10.47
C GLY A 53 6.79 3.03 -9.46
N PHE A 54 7.28 4.25 -9.75
CA PHE A 54 8.09 5.02 -8.80
C PHE A 54 7.33 5.39 -7.53
N PHE A 55 6.04 5.76 -7.62
CA PHE A 55 5.22 5.97 -6.43
C PHE A 55 5.10 4.72 -5.58
N SER A 56 4.93 3.54 -6.19
CA SER A 56 4.91 2.27 -5.46
C SER A 56 6.25 1.97 -4.78
N LEU A 57 7.37 2.27 -5.45
CA LEU A 57 8.71 2.10 -4.87
C LEU A 57 8.94 3.03 -3.66
N ILE A 58 8.62 4.32 -3.82
CA ILE A 58 8.73 5.30 -2.74
C ILE A 58 7.80 4.91 -1.58
N GLY A 59 6.56 4.50 -1.90
CA GLY A 59 5.57 4.03 -0.93
C GLY A 59 6.09 2.85 -0.13
N GLY A 60 6.54 1.78 -0.80
CA GLY A 60 7.06 0.58 -0.13
C GLY A 60 8.29 0.84 0.76
N TYR A 61 9.23 1.69 0.30
CA TYR A 61 10.38 2.07 1.11
C TYR A 61 9.98 2.91 2.34
N SER A 62 9.12 3.92 2.13
CA SER A 62 8.61 4.79 3.20
C SER A 62 7.79 4.02 4.23
N TYR A 63 7.05 3.01 3.78
CA TYR A 63 6.29 2.11 4.65
C TYR A 63 7.22 1.40 5.64
N LYS A 64 8.28 0.76 5.14
CA LYS A 64 9.26 0.06 5.98
C LYS A 64 9.93 0.96 7.00
N LEU A 65 10.33 2.17 6.60
CA LEU A 65 10.90 3.16 7.51
C LEU A 65 9.92 3.60 8.59
N THR A 66 8.64 3.71 8.25
CA THR A 66 7.58 4.07 9.22
C THR A 66 7.39 2.94 10.24
N GLU A 67 7.40 1.69 9.80
CA GLU A 67 7.32 0.51 10.67
C GLU A 67 8.55 0.39 11.59
N ASP A 68 9.76 0.69 11.10
CA ASP A 68 10.98 0.74 11.93
C ASP A 68 10.88 1.80 13.04
N LYS A 69 10.39 2.98 12.69
CA LYS A 69 10.16 4.08 13.65
C LYS A 69 9.09 3.71 14.66
N LEU A 70 8.00 3.06 14.20
CA LEU A 70 6.91 2.62 15.05
C LEU A 70 7.40 1.61 16.09
N LEU A 71 8.13 0.58 15.65
CA LEU A 71 8.71 -0.42 16.55
C LEU A 71 9.59 0.24 17.62
N LYS A 72 10.53 1.11 17.21
CA LYS A 72 11.42 1.80 18.15
C LYS A 72 10.64 2.65 19.17
N SER A 73 9.64 3.40 18.71
CA SER A 73 8.80 4.24 19.58
C SER A 73 8.02 3.38 20.58
N GLN A 74 7.40 2.30 20.11
CA GLN A 74 6.56 1.45 20.94
C GLN A 74 7.36 0.62 21.94
N THR A 75 8.54 0.13 21.56
CA THR A 75 9.48 -0.53 22.48
C THR A 75 9.87 0.40 23.63
N SER A 76 10.14 1.68 23.33
CA SER A 76 10.47 2.67 24.35
C SER A 76 9.30 2.94 25.32
N ILE A 77 8.07 3.02 24.80
CA ILE A 77 6.87 3.18 25.64
C ILE A 77 6.67 1.95 26.54
N TYR A 78 6.83 0.74 25.98
CA TYR A 78 6.68 -0.51 26.74
C TYR A 78 7.71 -0.62 27.88
N GLN A 79 8.97 -0.29 27.60
CA GLN A 79 10.04 -0.29 28.61
C GLN A 79 9.80 0.74 29.72
N ALA A 80 9.22 1.90 29.39
CA ALA A 80 8.91 2.94 30.36
C ALA A 80 7.66 2.58 31.20
N ASN A 81 6.60 2.08 30.56
CA ASN A 81 5.35 1.71 31.23
C ASN A 81 4.49 0.78 30.34
N ALA A 82 4.44 -0.50 30.70
CA ALA A 82 3.69 -1.53 29.96
C ALA A 82 2.18 -1.26 29.90
N ASN A 83 1.57 -0.71 30.96
CA ASN A 83 0.14 -0.39 30.97
C ASN A 83 -0.18 0.76 30.01
N LYS A 84 0.69 1.79 29.98
CA LYS A 84 0.57 2.90 29.03
C LYS A 84 0.74 2.42 27.58
N PHE A 85 1.65 1.47 27.33
CA PHE A 85 1.81 0.85 26.02
C PHE A 85 0.50 0.21 25.54
N ASN A 86 -0.14 -0.62 26.37
CA ASN A 86 -1.38 -1.31 25.98
C ASN A 86 -2.50 -0.32 25.60
N GLN A 87 -2.67 0.75 26.38
CA GLN A 87 -3.67 1.77 26.10
C GLN A 87 -3.39 2.49 24.77
N VAL A 88 -2.17 3.00 24.59
CA VAL A 88 -1.76 3.74 23.39
C VAL A 88 -1.87 2.86 22.14
N GLU A 89 -1.44 1.60 22.24
CA GLU A 89 -1.42 0.69 21.10
C GLU A 89 -2.82 0.22 20.71
N LYS A 90 -3.72 0.01 21.68
CA LYS A 90 -5.13 -0.30 21.43
C LYS A 90 -5.85 0.85 20.70
N GLU A 91 -5.64 2.08 21.14
CA GLU A 91 -6.17 3.27 20.46
C GLU A 91 -5.64 3.41 19.03
N ARG A 92 -4.34 3.15 18.82
CA ARG A 92 -3.72 3.17 17.49
C ARG A 92 -4.35 2.11 16.59
N MET A 93 -4.40 0.87 17.03
CA MET A 93 -4.90 -0.24 16.22
C MET A 93 -6.41 -0.13 15.94
N GLN A 94 -7.20 0.42 16.87
CA GLN A 94 -8.60 0.72 16.61
C GLN A 94 -8.78 1.72 15.46
N LYS A 95 -7.91 2.75 15.36
CA LYS A 95 -7.91 3.68 14.22
C LYS A 95 -7.53 2.98 12.93
N VAL A 96 -6.50 2.13 12.96
CA VAL A 96 -6.05 1.36 11.78
C VAL A 96 -7.20 0.48 11.24
N VAL A 97 -7.85 -0.29 12.11
CA VAL A 97 -8.97 -1.17 11.74
C VAL A 97 -10.15 -0.36 11.19
N LYS A 98 -10.50 0.77 11.82
CA LYS A 98 -11.61 1.62 11.36
C LYS A 98 -11.33 2.28 10.00
N ASN A 99 -10.07 2.62 9.72
CA ASN A 99 -9.69 3.29 8.48
C ASN A 99 -9.54 2.32 7.30
N PHE A 100 -9.32 1.03 7.55
CA PHE A 100 -9.18 0.02 6.50
C PHE A 100 -10.30 0.04 5.43
N PRO A 101 -11.60 -0.03 5.78
CA PRO A 101 -12.67 0.01 4.77
C PRO A 101 -12.72 1.33 4.00
N VAL A 102 -12.32 2.45 4.64
CA VAL A 102 -12.28 3.75 3.98
C VAL A 102 -11.22 3.77 2.88
N ILE A 103 -10.03 3.23 3.15
CA ILE A 103 -8.95 3.13 2.17
C ILE A 103 -9.38 2.27 0.97
N GLN A 104 -9.99 1.11 1.23
CA GLN A 104 -10.51 0.22 0.19
C GLN A 104 -11.58 0.91 -0.67
N PHE A 105 -12.49 1.65 -0.03
CA PHE A 105 -13.51 2.42 -0.73
C PHE A 105 -12.92 3.51 -1.61
N VAL A 106 -11.90 4.24 -1.13
CA VAL A 106 -11.20 5.26 -1.91
C VAL A 106 -10.55 4.63 -3.16
N PHE A 107 -9.86 3.49 -3.03
CA PHE A 107 -9.31 2.79 -4.19
C PHE A 107 -10.39 2.36 -5.19
N ALA A 108 -11.49 1.78 -4.71
CA ALA A 108 -12.59 1.36 -5.57
C ALA A 108 -13.18 2.53 -6.36
N VAL A 109 -13.43 3.67 -5.71
CA VAL A 109 -13.96 4.88 -6.36
C VAL A 109 -12.99 5.41 -7.42
N LEU A 110 -11.69 5.46 -7.12
CA LEU A 110 -10.67 5.93 -8.06
C LEU A 110 -10.51 4.99 -9.27
N ILE A 111 -10.59 3.67 -9.06
CA ILE A 111 -10.57 2.68 -10.14
C ILE A 111 -11.78 2.87 -11.06
N ILE A 112 -12.98 2.98 -10.50
CA ILE A 112 -14.20 3.21 -11.28
C ILE A 112 -14.11 4.54 -12.05
N ALA A 113 -13.66 5.61 -11.41
CA ALA A 113 -13.50 6.91 -12.05
C ALA A 113 -12.50 6.85 -13.22
N ALA A 114 -11.37 6.16 -13.05
CA ALA A 114 -10.38 5.99 -14.11
C ALA A 114 -10.94 5.19 -15.30
N LEU A 115 -11.69 4.11 -15.04
CA LEU A 115 -12.33 3.30 -16.08
C LEU A 115 -13.43 4.07 -16.83
N VAL A 116 -14.31 4.77 -16.11
CA VAL A 116 -15.36 5.61 -16.72
C VAL A 116 -14.73 6.71 -17.57
N THR A 117 -13.68 7.36 -17.08
CA THR A 117 -12.96 8.39 -17.85
C THR A 117 -12.37 7.78 -19.13
N ASN A 118 -11.76 6.60 -19.05
CA ASN A 118 -11.20 5.92 -20.23
C ASN A 118 -12.27 5.62 -21.30
N LEU A 119 -13.49 5.25 -20.89
CA LEU A 119 -14.61 4.99 -21.80
C LEU A 119 -15.21 6.25 -22.43
N LEU A 120 -15.18 7.39 -21.73
CA LEU A 120 -15.78 8.63 -22.20
C LEU A 120 -14.85 9.46 -23.11
N PHE A 121 -13.54 9.30 -22.99
CA PHE A 121 -12.57 10.10 -23.73
C PHE A 121 -11.77 9.25 -24.72
N ASP A 122 -11.92 9.56 -26.02
CA ASP A 122 -11.13 8.92 -27.08
C ASP A 122 -9.77 9.63 -27.26
N LYS A 123 -8.95 9.57 -26.20
CA LYS A 123 -7.59 10.11 -26.17
C LYS A 123 -6.62 8.97 -25.87
N PRO A 124 -6.05 8.30 -26.90
CA PRO A 124 -5.23 7.10 -26.73
C PRO A 124 -4.13 7.26 -25.67
N PHE A 125 -3.38 8.37 -25.70
CA PHE A 125 -2.36 8.68 -24.70
C PHE A 125 -2.90 8.71 -23.25
N LEU A 126 -4.02 9.41 -23.03
CA LEU A 126 -4.64 9.51 -21.70
C LEU A 126 -5.14 8.15 -21.24
N ASN A 127 -5.75 7.37 -22.14
CA ASN A 127 -6.27 6.04 -21.84
C ASN A 127 -5.15 5.09 -21.41
N GLY A 128 -3.95 5.22 -21.99
CA GLY A 128 -2.76 4.51 -21.54
C GLY A 128 -2.36 4.86 -20.10
N ILE A 129 -2.31 6.15 -19.77
CA ILE A 129 -1.99 6.61 -18.39
C ILE A 129 -3.05 6.11 -17.40
N LEU A 130 -4.33 6.22 -17.74
CA LEU A 130 -5.44 5.75 -16.90
C LEU A 130 -5.39 4.25 -16.68
N PHE A 131 -4.99 3.48 -17.69
CA PHE A 131 -4.78 2.04 -17.54
C PHE A 131 -3.64 1.72 -16.56
N ALA A 132 -2.52 2.44 -16.65
CA ALA A 132 -1.43 2.31 -15.68
C ALA A 132 -1.89 2.65 -14.24
N LEU A 133 -2.71 3.68 -14.09
CA LEU A 133 -3.30 4.07 -12.81
C LEU A 133 -4.18 2.95 -12.25
N VAL A 134 -5.03 2.34 -13.08
CA VAL A 134 -5.88 1.21 -12.64
C VAL A 134 -5.01 0.03 -12.17
N VAL A 135 -3.97 -0.33 -12.91
CA VAL A 135 -3.03 -1.39 -12.51
C VAL A 135 -2.39 -1.07 -11.16
N PHE A 136 -1.93 0.17 -10.97
CA PHE A 136 -1.37 0.63 -9.71
C PHE A 136 -2.36 0.53 -8.55
N LEU A 137 -3.58 1.04 -8.72
CA LEU A 137 -4.61 1.07 -7.67
C LEU A 137 -5.07 -0.34 -7.30
N VAL A 138 -5.32 -1.19 -8.29
CA VAL A 138 -5.72 -2.59 -8.07
C VAL A 138 -4.60 -3.35 -7.35
N GLY A 139 -3.36 -3.20 -7.80
CA GLY A 139 -2.20 -3.83 -7.16
C GLY A 139 -2.07 -3.44 -5.67
N ASN A 140 -2.18 -2.15 -5.36
CA ASN A 140 -2.15 -1.67 -3.97
C ASN A 140 -3.38 -2.13 -3.17
N MET A 141 -4.56 -2.20 -3.79
CA MET A 141 -5.78 -2.69 -3.13
C MET A 141 -5.64 -4.17 -2.71
N ILE A 142 -5.03 -5.00 -3.56
CA ILE A 142 -4.71 -6.41 -3.26
C ILE A 142 -3.70 -6.49 -2.10
N ILE A 143 -2.62 -5.69 -2.16
CA ILE A 143 -1.59 -5.64 -1.12
C ILE A 143 -2.20 -5.26 0.23
N GLU A 144 -3.07 -4.25 0.27
CA GLU A 144 -3.80 -3.86 1.47
C GLU A 144 -4.74 -4.97 1.98
N SER A 145 -5.40 -5.69 1.08
CA SER A 145 -6.23 -6.83 1.47
C SER A 145 -5.41 -7.94 2.17
N ILE A 146 -4.15 -8.13 1.77
CA ILE A 146 -3.22 -9.05 2.44
C ILE A 146 -2.81 -8.48 3.80
N SER A 147 -2.49 -7.18 3.88
CA SER A 147 -2.14 -6.48 5.12
C SER A 147 -3.19 -6.65 6.22
N LYS A 148 -4.48 -6.61 5.85
CA LYS A 148 -5.62 -6.78 6.75
C LYS A 148 -5.53 -8.02 7.65
N GLN A 149 -4.98 -9.12 7.15
CA GLN A 149 -4.88 -10.37 7.92
C GLN A 149 -4.02 -10.16 9.18
N SER A 150 -2.85 -9.55 9.01
CA SER A 150 -1.94 -9.26 10.13
C SER A 150 -2.47 -8.17 11.06
N ILE A 151 -3.18 -7.17 10.53
CA ILE A 151 -3.83 -6.12 11.32
C ILE A 151 -4.90 -6.72 12.24
N SER A 152 -5.79 -7.54 11.69
CA SER A 152 -6.86 -8.17 12.45
C SER A 152 -6.32 -9.12 13.52
N ALA A 153 -5.35 -9.97 13.16
CA ALA A 153 -4.73 -10.92 14.09
C ALA A 153 -4.06 -10.19 15.27
N TYR A 154 -3.34 -9.10 15.00
CA TYR A 154 -2.69 -8.32 16.05
C TYR A 154 -3.70 -7.55 16.93
N PHE A 155 -4.74 -6.98 16.32
CA PHE A 155 -5.79 -6.28 17.08
C PHE A 155 -6.58 -7.23 17.99
N GLU A 156 -6.86 -8.45 17.54
CA GLU A 156 -7.52 -9.47 18.34
C GLU A 156 -6.67 -9.83 19.58
N GLN A 157 -5.36 -10.05 19.39
CA GLN A 157 -4.43 -10.29 20.49
C GLN A 157 -4.35 -9.14 21.50
N LEU A 158 -4.40 -7.89 21.02
CA LEU A 158 -4.47 -6.71 21.90
C LEU A 158 -5.79 -6.61 22.66
N SER A 159 -6.88 -7.13 22.11
CA SER A 159 -8.22 -7.01 22.70
C SER A 159 -8.51 -8.04 23.79
N THR A 160 -7.80 -9.16 23.80
CA THR A 160 -7.97 -10.24 24.79
C THR A 160 -7.21 -9.99 26.10
N ILE A 161 -6.39 -8.93 26.14
CA ILE A 161 -5.55 -8.58 27.28
C ILE A 161 -6.24 -7.45 28.05
N ASN A 162 -6.60 -7.73 29.30
CA ASN A 162 -7.20 -6.79 30.25
C ASN A 162 -6.15 -5.88 30.88
#